data_AF-A0A2G5TCP2-F1
#
_entry.id   AF-A0A2G5TCP2-F1
#
_cell.length_a   1.000
_cell.length_b   1.000
_cell.length_c   1.000
_cell.angle_alpha   90.00
_cell.angle_beta   90.00
_cell.angle_gamma   90.00
#
_symmetry.space_group_name_H-M   'P 1'
#
loop_
_entity.id
_entity.type
_entity.pdbx_description
1 polymer ?
#
loop_
_entity_poly.entity_id
_entity_poly.type
_entity_poly.pdbx_seq_one_letter_code
_entity_poly.pdbx_strand_id
1 'polypeptide(L)'
;MDEKSNNEQFLTGFLIVIVILVTVIYILPTSNYSTASENLNSNRPLKAFILSAYFYPTSKSLGNNSLALVMSMNLGKWKGNYAPVDTVNDTRIVVMARNETTGTVVSTRYERITPHDNCQMVTVFATVQLLPDPVHIALISNEDSTEIKIKIPSPIKRDVVVCISPLYVTEQWQNFLLAAHTYRRFGAHFHVYFVSAVSSFFQLLYEYDIEGYITLQPWDRVLFPFVPGDIADPYQEIEFQSLAGAQTDCLLQYKESAEFVALFDLNDILIPKSASTLLEEFQHILGNQERVSFLSYTRRNHEINVFNNTEFSIGEMVDSLADRNTTKFSKSVVVTKNLNFTSMDRPYFVPEGFVSLDVVDNSIIHLEEIIWIDRNDTKDLKSHSKESNNSSFSYDALSDIETDLDDMLRTERVAQIIPDLPNFFHFYDLTNKCIQESKSNNPKRCPGPQMCGFYQHPNVNCVHVNARHKPMKTLEPITYYFATDVFYSSDIGCYAH
;
A
#
# COMPACT_ATOMS: atom_id res chain seq x y z
N MET A 1 -27.41 -92.86 -29.33
CA MET A 1 -28.69 -92.26 -28.94
C MET A 1 -28.41 -91.27 -27.84
N ASP A 2 -29.09 -90.13 -27.95
CA ASP A 2 -29.39 -89.14 -26.91
C ASP A 2 -28.44 -87.96 -26.70
N GLU A 3 -28.85 -86.86 -27.34
CA GLU A 3 -29.29 -85.63 -26.68
C GLU A 3 -28.61 -85.24 -25.37
N LYS A 4 -27.84 -84.14 -25.46
CA LYS A 4 -27.73 -83.01 -24.52
C LYS A 4 -26.28 -82.57 -24.44
N SER A 5 -25.98 -81.42 -25.05
CA SER A 5 -24.97 -80.45 -24.55
C SER A 5 -24.62 -79.47 -25.66
N ASN A 6 -25.57 -78.66 -26.14
CA ASN A 6 -25.22 -77.51 -26.99
C ASN A 6 -26.03 -76.23 -26.69
N ASN A 7 -26.82 -76.21 -25.61
CA ASN A 7 -27.53 -75.00 -25.17
C ASN A 7 -26.86 -74.25 -24.01
N GLU A 8 -25.78 -74.77 -23.41
CA GLU A 8 -25.05 -74.06 -22.33
C GLU A 8 -23.85 -73.23 -22.81
N GLN A 9 -23.33 -73.47 -24.01
CA GLN A 9 -22.24 -72.65 -24.58
C GLN A 9 -22.73 -71.34 -25.21
N PHE A 10 -23.99 -71.25 -25.62
CA PHE A 10 -24.53 -70.00 -26.18
C PHE A 10 -24.99 -69.02 -25.10
N LEU A 11 -25.49 -69.52 -23.95
CA LEU A 11 -25.90 -68.65 -22.83
C LEU A 11 -24.71 -68.08 -22.05
N THR A 12 -23.61 -68.82 -21.91
CA THR A 12 -22.40 -68.36 -21.20
C THR A 12 -21.63 -67.31 -22.00
N GLY A 13 -21.59 -67.43 -23.34
CA GLY A 13 -21.01 -66.40 -24.21
C GLY A 13 -21.81 -65.09 -24.20
N PHE A 14 -23.15 -65.15 -24.18
CA PHE A 14 -24.01 -63.96 -24.18
C PHE A 14 -23.99 -63.22 -22.82
N LEU A 15 -23.93 -63.95 -21.71
CA LEU A 15 -23.79 -63.37 -20.37
C LEU A 15 -22.42 -62.72 -20.15
N ILE A 16 -21.33 -63.27 -20.68
CA ILE A 16 -20.00 -62.66 -20.58
C ILE A 16 -19.92 -61.37 -21.41
N VAL A 17 -20.53 -61.33 -22.60
CA VAL A 17 -20.57 -60.11 -23.41
C VAL A 17 -21.42 -59.02 -22.76
N ILE A 18 -22.55 -59.37 -22.13
CA ILE A 18 -23.37 -58.39 -21.39
C ILE A 18 -22.67 -57.91 -20.11
N VAL A 19 -21.97 -58.77 -19.37
CA VAL A 19 -21.23 -58.35 -18.17
C VAL A 19 -20.01 -57.50 -18.54
N ILE A 20 -19.34 -57.77 -19.67
CA ILE A 20 -18.24 -56.92 -20.17
C ILE A 20 -18.78 -55.59 -20.70
N LEU A 21 -19.93 -55.55 -21.39
CA LEU A 21 -20.55 -54.28 -21.81
C LEU A 21 -21.03 -53.46 -20.61
N VAL A 22 -21.59 -54.08 -19.57
CA VAL A 22 -22.02 -53.38 -18.35
C VAL A 22 -20.82 -52.93 -17.50
N THR A 23 -19.71 -53.69 -17.45
CA THR A 23 -18.49 -53.24 -16.76
C THR A 23 -17.65 -52.25 -17.56
N VAL A 24 -17.69 -52.25 -18.90
CA VAL A 24 -17.07 -51.19 -19.72
C VAL A 24 -17.92 -49.90 -19.69
N ILE A 25 -19.24 -49.97 -19.54
CA ILE A 25 -20.07 -48.78 -19.27
C ILE A 25 -19.82 -48.22 -17.85
N TYR A 26 -19.40 -49.06 -16.89
CA TYR A 26 -19.07 -48.63 -15.52
C TYR A 26 -17.58 -48.32 -15.26
N ILE A 27 -16.66 -48.65 -16.19
CA ILE A 27 -15.20 -48.45 -16.05
C ILE A 27 -14.59 -47.79 -17.30
N LEU A 28 -15.40 -47.14 -18.13
CA LEU A 28 -14.89 -46.05 -18.96
C LEU A 28 -14.66 -44.85 -18.05
N PRO A 29 -13.47 -44.23 -18.03
CA PRO A 29 -13.34 -42.91 -17.47
C PRO A 29 -14.27 -42.06 -18.31
N THR A 30 -15.45 -41.71 -17.77
CA THR A 30 -16.11 -40.51 -18.21
C THR A 30 -15.05 -39.44 -18.05
N SER A 31 -14.42 -39.07 -19.17
CA SER A 31 -13.79 -37.78 -19.26
C SER A 31 -14.90 -36.85 -18.81
N ASN A 32 -14.82 -36.39 -17.57
CA ASN A 32 -15.53 -35.22 -17.13
C ASN A 32 -14.90 -34.08 -17.94
N TYR A 33 -15.20 -34.02 -19.24
CA TYR A 33 -15.75 -32.81 -19.81
C TYR A 33 -16.97 -32.50 -18.95
N SER A 34 -16.69 -31.92 -17.79
CA SER A 34 -17.56 -30.95 -17.19
C SER A 34 -17.78 -29.93 -18.30
N THR A 35 -18.84 -30.16 -19.05
CA THR A 35 -19.70 -29.08 -19.51
C THR A 35 -20.31 -28.43 -18.25
N ALA A 36 -19.45 -27.90 -17.37
CA ALA A 36 -19.79 -26.85 -16.44
C ALA A 36 -19.77 -25.54 -17.23
N SER A 37 -20.55 -25.52 -18.31
CA SER A 37 -21.26 -24.34 -18.79
C SER A 37 -22.61 -24.32 -18.08
N GLU A 38 -22.61 -24.57 -16.76
CA GLU A 38 -23.72 -24.18 -15.90
C GLU A 38 -23.44 -22.74 -15.50
N ASN A 39 -23.97 -21.81 -16.32
CA ASN A 39 -24.39 -20.48 -15.92
C ASN A 39 -23.68 -19.89 -14.68
N LEU A 40 -22.41 -19.52 -14.83
CA LEU A 40 -21.79 -18.49 -13.99
C LEU A 40 -22.26 -17.10 -14.46
N ASN A 41 -23.57 -16.97 -14.69
CA ASN A 41 -24.23 -15.69 -14.84
C ASN A 41 -24.82 -15.33 -13.48
N SER A 42 -23.96 -14.81 -12.61
CA SER A 42 -24.36 -14.01 -11.47
C SER A 42 -23.58 -12.71 -11.62
N ASN A 43 -24.17 -11.75 -12.35
CA ASN A 43 -23.72 -10.35 -12.40
C ASN A 43 -23.60 -9.85 -10.95
N ARG A 44 -22.43 -10.05 -10.33
CA ARG A 44 -22.12 -9.39 -9.06
C ARG A 44 -22.04 -7.90 -9.39
N PRO A 45 -22.88 -7.05 -8.78
CA PRO A 45 -22.73 -5.62 -8.96
C PRO A 45 -21.36 -5.21 -8.42
N LEU A 46 -20.47 -4.78 -9.30
CA LEU A 46 -19.15 -4.33 -8.89
C LEU A 46 -19.27 -2.93 -8.28
N LYS A 47 -18.53 -2.72 -7.21
CA LYS A 47 -18.40 -1.46 -6.49
C LYS A 47 -16.93 -1.08 -6.55
N ALA A 48 -16.66 0.07 -7.14
CA ALA A 48 -15.31 0.61 -7.29
C ALA A 48 -15.23 1.94 -6.57
N PHE A 49 -14.30 2.07 -5.62
CA PHE A 49 -13.98 3.35 -5.01
C PHE A 49 -12.73 3.91 -5.67
N ILE A 50 -12.81 5.11 -6.23
CA ILE A 50 -11.70 5.79 -6.87
C ILE A 50 -10.83 6.41 -5.79
N LEU A 51 -9.62 5.86 -5.62
CA LEU A 51 -8.61 6.37 -4.71
C LEU A 51 -7.91 7.57 -5.35
N SER A 52 -7.54 7.44 -6.62
CA SER A 52 -7.00 8.54 -7.40
C SER A 52 -7.18 8.37 -8.91
N ALA A 53 -7.18 9.51 -9.60
CA ALA A 53 -7.25 9.60 -11.05
C ALA A 53 -6.29 10.69 -11.52
N TYR A 54 -5.24 10.33 -12.26
CA TYR A 54 -4.26 11.28 -12.79
C TYR A 54 -4.35 11.37 -14.31
N PHE A 55 -4.37 12.59 -14.83
CA PHE A 55 -4.24 12.83 -16.26
C PHE A 55 -2.84 13.32 -16.61
N TYR A 56 -2.20 12.66 -17.58
CA TYR A 56 -0.89 13.00 -18.09
C TYR A 56 -1.01 13.45 -19.55
N PRO A 57 -0.80 14.75 -19.86
CA PRO A 57 -0.65 15.19 -21.24
C PRO A 57 0.49 14.44 -21.95
N THR A 58 1.59 14.22 -21.22
CA THR A 58 2.74 13.43 -21.67
C THR A 58 3.26 12.57 -20.51
N SER A 59 3.52 11.29 -20.76
CA SER A 59 4.18 10.40 -19.82
C SER A 59 5.19 9.50 -20.51
N LYS A 60 6.36 9.30 -19.90
CA LYS A 60 7.42 8.42 -20.42
C LYS A 60 7.00 6.96 -20.50
N SER A 61 6.10 6.51 -19.63
CA SER A 61 5.70 5.09 -19.50
C SER A 61 4.21 4.82 -19.67
N LEU A 62 3.36 5.82 -19.48
CA LEU A 62 1.92 5.68 -19.74
C LEU A 62 1.53 6.14 -21.15
N GLY A 63 2.39 6.89 -21.84
CA GLY A 63 2.09 7.49 -23.14
C GLY A 63 1.35 8.84 -23.05
N ASN A 64 1.07 9.44 -24.21
CA ASN A 64 0.49 10.77 -24.32
C ASN A 64 -1.03 10.76 -24.13
N ASN A 65 -1.53 11.75 -23.39
CA ASN A 65 -2.96 11.91 -23.03
C ASN A 65 -3.50 10.71 -22.24
N SER A 66 -2.70 10.20 -21.30
CA SER A 66 -3.07 9.03 -20.51
C SER A 66 -3.84 9.41 -19.26
N LEU A 67 -4.91 8.68 -18.98
CA LEU A 67 -5.60 8.67 -17.70
C LEU A 67 -5.19 7.41 -16.93
N ALA A 68 -4.59 7.60 -15.76
CA ALA A 68 -4.27 6.54 -14.81
C ALA A 68 -5.29 6.54 -13.67
N LEU A 69 -5.89 5.39 -13.37
CA LEU A 69 -6.90 5.20 -12.34
C LEU A 69 -6.40 4.18 -11.32
N VAL A 70 -6.49 4.54 -10.04
CA VAL A 70 -6.28 3.64 -8.91
C VAL A 70 -7.60 3.52 -8.18
N MET A 71 -8.10 2.29 -8.03
CA MET A 71 -9.40 2.03 -7.43
C MET A 71 -9.36 0.85 -6.48
N SER A 72 -10.16 0.88 -5.43
CA SER A 72 -10.46 -0.29 -4.62
C SER A 72 -11.77 -0.92 -5.09
N MET A 73 -11.74 -2.16 -5.58
CA MET A 73 -12.88 -2.84 -6.16
C MET A 73 -13.24 -4.10 -5.37
N ASN A 74 -14.54 -4.38 -5.22
CA ASN A 74 -15.03 -5.59 -4.56
C ASN A 74 -14.83 -6.83 -5.46
N LEU A 75 -13.59 -7.24 -5.70
CA LEU A 75 -13.22 -8.35 -6.58
C LEU A 75 -12.96 -9.65 -5.82
N GLY A 76 -12.51 -9.55 -4.57
CA GLY A 76 -12.23 -10.71 -3.72
C GLY A 76 -13.49 -11.37 -3.17
N LYS A 77 -13.31 -12.27 -2.19
CA LYS A 77 -14.29 -13.28 -1.72
C LYS A 77 -15.77 -12.99 -1.97
N TRP A 78 -16.40 -13.93 -2.66
CA TRP A 78 -17.84 -14.15 -2.58
C TRP A 78 -18.10 -15.43 -1.78
N LYS A 79 -18.97 -15.37 -0.77
CA LYS A 79 -19.46 -16.55 -0.05
C LYS A 79 -20.34 -17.38 -1.00
N GLY A 80 -19.74 -18.26 -1.81
CA GLY A 80 -20.51 -19.29 -2.50
C GLY A 80 -19.87 -19.95 -3.71
N ASN A 81 -18.98 -19.30 -4.47
CA ASN A 81 -18.29 -19.88 -5.63
C ASN A 81 -17.07 -19.02 -5.96
N TYR A 82 -15.89 -19.57 -5.74
CA TYR A 82 -14.62 -18.91 -6.04
C TYR A 82 -14.37 -19.01 -7.53
N ALA A 83 -14.37 -17.88 -8.22
CA ALA A 83 -13.72 -17.78 -9.50
C ALA A 83 -12.20 -17.66 -9.20
N PRO A 84 -11.32 -18.57 -9.69
CA PRO A 84 -9.89 -18.50 -9.40
C PRO A 84 -9.30 -17.13 -9.78
N VAL A 85 -8.14 -16.77 -9.20
CA VAL A 85 -7.36 -15.56 -9.57
C VAL A 85 -7.21 -15.40 -11.09
N ASP A 86 -7.22 -16.51 -11.82
CA ASP A 86 -7.09 -16.63 -13.28
C ASP A 86 -8.41 -16.53 -14.07
N THR A 87 -9.56 -16.37 -13.40
CA THR A 87 -10.80 -16.10 -14.11
C THR A 87 -10.79 -14.68 -14.63
N VAL A 88 -10.67 -14.57 -15.95
CA VAL A 88 -10.71 -13.30 -16.67
C VAL A 88 -12.09 -12.68 -16.44
N ASN A 89 -12.18 -11.75 -15.50
CA ASN A 89 -13.30 -10.83 -15.46
C ASN A 89 -13.17 -9.92 -16.69
N ASP A 90 -13.94 -10.19 -17.75
CA ASP A 90 -13.90 -9.37 -18.98
C ASP A 90 -14.59 -8.01 -18.79
N THR A 91 -14.97 -7.65 -17.55
CA THR A 91 -15.47 -6.32 -17.25
C THR A 91 -14.40 -5.28 -17.59
N ARG A 92 -14.76 -4.37 -18.50
CA ARG A 92 -13.93 -3.25 -18.92
C ARG A 92 -14.36 -1.98 -18.19
N ILE A 93 -13.39 -1.11 -17.90
CA ILE A 93 -13.67 0.26 -17.49
C ILE A 93 -13.91 1.07 -18.75
N VAL A 94 -15.06 1.73 -18.83
CA VAL A 94 -15.43 2.58 -19.95
C VAL A 94 -15.32 4.03 -19.51
N VAL A 95 -14.60 4.84 -20.30
CA VAL A 95 -14.31 6.24 -19.99
C VAL A 95 -14.83 7.10 -21.14
N MET A 96 -15.67 8.07 -20.81
CA MET A 96 -16.01 9.18 -21.69
C MET A 96 -15.07 10.34 -21.39
N ALA A 97 -14.51 10.93 -22.42
CA ALA A 97 -13.79 12.19 -22.31
C ALA A 97 -14.32 13.18 -23.35
N ARG A 98 -14.36 14.47 -23.00
CA ARG A 98 -14.75 15.56 -23.90
C ARG A 98 -13.81 16.74 -23.75
N ASN A 99 -13.41 17.32 -24.87
CA ASN A 99 -12.82 18.67 -24.93
C ASN A 99 -13.87 19.64 -25.48
N GLU A 100 -13.46 20.86 -25.82
CA GLU A 100 -14.38 21.90 -26.32
C GLU A 100 -15.06 21.55 -27.65
N THR A 101 -14.49 20.65 -28.44
CA THR A 101 -14.93 20.40 -29.84
C THR A 101 -15.41 18.98 -30.10
N THR A 102 -14.96 18.00 -29.32
CA THR A 102 -15.14 16.57 -29.58
C THR A 102 -15.32 15.78 -28.30
N GLY A 103 -15.95 14.61 -28.41
CA GLY A 103 -16.06 13.64 -27.35
C GLY A 103 -15.66 12.26 -27.85
N THR A 104 -15.02 11.48 -26.99
CA THR A 104 -14.68 10.08 -27.27
C THR A 104 -15.14 9.18 -26.13
N VAL A 105 -15.39 7.93 -26.46
CA VAL A 105 -15.64 6.86 -25.49
C VAL A 105 -14.63 5.76 -25.77
N VAL A 106 -13.83 5.45 -24.74
CA VAL A 106 -12.77 4.45 -24.80
C VAL A 106 -12.98 3.44 -23.69
N SER A 107 -12.45 2.23 -23.86
CA SER A 107 -12.54 1.19 -22.83
C SER A 107 -11.19 0.53 -22.60
N THR A 108 -10.90 0.19 -21.35
CA THR A 108 -9.65 -0.45 -20.94
C THR A 108 -9.90 -1.60 -19.96
N ARG A 109 -8.91 -2.47 -19.81
CA ARG A 109 -8.89 -3.49 -18.75
C ARG A 109 -8.24 -2.88 -17.50
N TYR A 110 -8.59 -3.42 -16.34
CA TYR A 110 -7.87 -3.14 -15.11
C TYR A 110 -6.97 -4.32 -14.73
N GLU A 111 -5.90 -4.02 -14.01
CA GLU A 111 -4.94 -4.96 -13.47
C GLU A 111 -5.08 -5.01 -11.95
N ARG A 112 -5.14 -6.21 -11.37
CA ARG A 112 -5.07 -6.38 -9.91
C ARG A 112 -3.65 -6.09 -9.46
N ILE A 113 -3.46 -5.12 -8.58
CA ILE A 113 -2.13 -4.76 -8.07
C ILE A 113 -1.58 -5.86 -7.14
N THR A 114 -2.48 -6.48 -6.38
CA THR A 114 -2.24 -7.48 -5.36
C THR A 114 -2.99 -8.78 -5.71
N PRO A 115 -2.29 -9.85 -6.08
CA PRO A 115 -2.93 -11.12 -6.43
C PRO A 115 -3.15 -11.96 -5.17
N HIS A 116 -4.23 -11.67 -4.43
CA HIS A 116 -4.72 -12.52 -3.34
C HIS A 116 -6.24 -12.55 -3.30
N ASP A 117 -6.79 -13.57 -2.66
CA ASP A 117 -8.24 -13.68 -2.45
C ASP A 117 -8.62 -13.63 -0.96
N ASN A 118 -7.74 -13.08 -0.11
CA ASN A 118 -7.96 -12.99 1.34
C ASN A 118 -8.98 -11.91 1.71
N CYS A 119 -8.89 -10.76 1.06
CA CYS A 119 -9.75 -9.58 1.27
C CYS A 119 -10.77 -9.44 0.14
N GLN A 120 -11.95 -8.90 0.45
CA GLN A 120 -13.01 -8.62 -0.53
C GLN A 120 -12.67 -7.42 -1.44
N MET A 121 -12.13 -6.35 -0.87
CA MET A 121 -11.78 -5.13 -1.58
C MET A 121 -10.32 -5.19 -2.00
N VAL A 122 -10.08 -5.15 -3.31
CA VAL A 122 -8.77 -5.33 -3.94
C VAL A 122 -8.41 -4.06 -4.73
N THR A 123 -7.16 -3.59 -4.61
CA THR A 123 -6.71 -2.44 -5.38
C THR A 123 -6.42 -2.86 -6.82
N VAL A 124 -6.94 -2.08 -7.74
CA VAL A 124 -6.69 -2.22 -9.17
C VAL A 124 -6.09 -0.96 -9.75
N PHE A 125 -5.31 -1.15 -10.80
CA PHE A 125 -4.78 -0.11 -11.64
C PHE A 125 -5.41 -0.21 -13.03
N ALA A 126 -5.77 0.92 -13.63
CA ALA A 126 -6.19 0.96 -15.03
C ALA A 126 -5.60 2.18 -15.71
N THR A 127 -5.23 2.02 -16.98
CA THR A 127 -4.74 3.11 -17.82
C THR A 127 -5.46 3.13 -19.16
N VAL A 128 -5.73 4.32 -19.68
CA VAL A 128 -6.36 4.50 -20.99
C VAL A 128 -5.89 5.80 -21.66
N GLN A 129 -5.73 5.78 -22.98
CA GLN A 129 -5.46 6.98 -23.75
C GLN A 129 -6.75 7.72 -24.06
N LEU A 130 -6.76 9.02 -23.79
CA LEU A 130 -7.85 9.94 -24.06
C LEU A 130 -7.49 10.87 -25.22
N LEU A 131 -8.44 11.72 -25.56
CA LEU A 131 -8.17 12.89 -26.40
C LEU A 131 -7.30 13.92 -25.65
N PRO A 132 -6.60 14.81 -26.37
CA PRO A 132 -5.87 15.92 -25.75
C PRO A 132 -6.79 16.92 -25.05
N ASP A 133 -6.27 17.54 -24.00
CA ASP A 133 -6.91 18.63 -23.22
C ASP A 133 -8.38 18.37 -22.85
N PRO A 134 -8.68 17.25 -22.16
CA PRO A 134 -10.04 16.93 -21.76
C PRO A 134 -10.53 17.92 -20.70
N VAL A 135 -11.70 18.50 -20.94
CA VAL A 135 -12.40 19.39 -20.00
C VAL A 135 -13.35 18.60 -19.11
N HIS A 136 -13.89 17.49 -19.62
CA HIS A 136 -14.76 16.58 -18.88
C HIS A 136 -14.30 15.13 -19.04
N ILE A 137 -14.26 14.40 -17.94
CA ILE A 137 -13.98 12.96 -17.90
C ILE A 137 -15.01 12.29 -16.98
N ALA A 138 -15.64 11.24 -17.49
CA ALA A 138 -16.63 10.47 -16.75
C ALA A 138 -16.45 8.96 -16.99
N LEU A 139 -16.70 8.17 -15.95
CA LEU A 139 -16.74 6.72 -16.03
C LEU A 139 -18.16 6.29 -16.40
N ILE A 140 -18.29 5.52 -17.47
CA ILE A 140 -19.58 5.07 -18.00
C ILE A 140 -19.86 3.67 -17.45
N SER A 141 -21.11 3.45 -17.07
CA SER A 141 -21.62 2.12 -16.77
C SER A 141 -23.04 2.01 -17.32
N ASN A 142 -23.18 1.26 -18.42
CA ASN A 142 -24.36 1.22 -19.28
C ASN A 142 -24.77 2.62 -19.79
N GLU A 143 -25.99 3.08 -19.47
CA GLU A 143 -26.57 4.35 -19.98
C GLU A 143 -26.24 5.57 -19.10
N ASP A 144 -25.68 5.35 -17.91
CA ASP A 144 -25.33 6.42 -16.98
C ASP A 144 -23.81 6.62 -16.90
N SER A 145 -23.42 7.76 -16.36
CA SER A 145 -22.01 8.10 -16.15
C SER A 145 -21.79 8.80 -14.81
N THR A 146 -20.58 8.63 -14.29
CA THR A 146 -20.09 9.25 -13.08
C THR A 146 -18.93 10.17 -13.44
N GLU A 147 -19.12 11.49 -13.33
CA GLU A 147 -18.04 12.46 -13.54
C GLU A 147 -17.00 12.35 -12.42
N ILE A 148 -15.72 12.32 -12.78
CA ILE A 148 -14.61 12.13 -11.84
C ILE A 148 -13.73 13.36 -11.81
N LYS A 149 -13.20 13.68 -10.62
CA LYS A 149 -12.18 14.72 -10.47
C LYS A 149 -10.82 14.13 -10.83
N ILE A 150 -10.14 14.74 -11.80
CA ILE A 150 -8.76 14.41 -12.13
C ILE A 150 -7.78 15.24 -11.31
N LYS A 151 -6.67 14.61 -10.93
CA LYS A 151 -5.48 15.25 -10.39
C LYS A 151 -4.47 15.44 -11.52
N ILE A 152 -3.69 16.51 -11.44
CA ILE A 152 -2.49 16.67 -12.25
C ILE A 152 -1.31 16.18 -11.41
N PRO A 153 -0.41 15.34 -11.96
CA PRO A 153 0.80 14.92 -11.26
C PRO A 153 1.63 16.12 -10.79
N SER A 154 2.44 15.93 -9.76
CA SER A 154 3.29 16.99 -9.22
C SER A 154 4.15 17.59 -10.35
N PRO A 155 4.08 18.91 -10.60
CA PRO A 155 4.94 19.54 -11.61
C PRO A 155 6.35 19.83 -11.06
N ILE A 156 6.52 19.77 -9.74
CA ILE A 156 7.76 20.17 -9.06
C ILE A 156 8.74 19.00 -9.10
N LYS A 157 9.84 19.20 -9.82
CA LYS A 157 10.93 18.23 -9.93
C LYS A 157 11.55 17.93 -8.56
N ARG A 158 11.76 16.64 -8.30
CA ARG A 158 12.44 16.05 -7.15
C ARG A 158 13.36 14.98 -7.70
N ASP A 159 14.48 14.71 -7.05
CA ASP A 159 15.36 13.64 -7.50
C ASP A 159 14.86 12.30 -6.94
N VAL A 160 14.64 12.27 -5.63
CA VAL A 160 14.13 11.12 -4.87
C VAL A 160 12.93 11.55 -4.04
N VAL A 161 11.89 10.71 -4.01
CA VAL A 161 10.78 10.83 -3.08
C VAL A 161 10.71 9.59 -2.19
N VAL A 162 10.62 9.78 -0.89
CA VAL A 162 10.35 8.71 0.06
C VAL A 162 8.87 8.78 0.46
N CYS A 163 8.09 7.81 -0.01
CA CYS A 163 6.68 7.68 0.28
C CYS A 163 6.48 6.75 1.47
N ILE A 164 5.94 7.30 2.55
CA ILE A 164 5.61 6.57 3.76
C ILE A 164 4.21 5.99 3.68
N SER A 165 4.10 4.71 4.03
CA SER A 165 2.84 3.99 4.16
C SER A 165 1.83 4.75 5.03
N PRO A 166 0.51 4.58 4.80
CA PRO A 166 -0.49 5.33 5.56
C PRO A 166 -0.35 5.15 7.07
N LEU A 167 -0.32 6.26 7.80
CA LEU A 167 -0.14 6.28 9.26
C LEU A 167 -1.49 6.18 9.98
N TYR A 168 -1.64 5.17 10.84
CA TYR A 168 -2.85 4.90 11.62
C TYR A 168 -2.54 4.89 13.11
N VAL A 169 -3.33 5.62 13.89
CA VAL A 169 -3.25 5.69 15.37
C VAL A 169 -1.79 5.80 15.84
N THR A 170 -1.00 6.60 15.13
CA THR A 170 0.44 6.64 15.35
C THR A 170 0.83 7.64 16.44
N GLU A 171 1.90 7.31 17.16
CA GLU A 171 2.51 8.06 18.25
C GLU A 171 4.03 8.17 18.07
N GLN A 172 4.55 7.72 16.93
CA GLN A 172 5.99 7.56 16.67
C GLN A 172 6.64 8.87 16.19
N TRP A 173 6.51 9.93 16.98
CA TRP A 173 7.02 11.25 16.60
C TRP A 173 8.56 11.31 16.52
N GLN A 174 9.29 10.51 17.31
CA GLN A 174 10.75 10.43 17.20
C GLN A 174 11.22 9.81 15.89
N ASN A 175 10.57 8.73 15.46
CA ASN A 175 10.86 8.10 14.18
C ASN A 175 10.59 9.07 13.04
N PHE A 176 9.51 9.85 13.16
CA PHE A 176 9.21 10.92 12.22
C PHE A 176 10.30 11.98 12.17
N LEU A 177 10.74 12.51 13.30
CA LEU A 177 11.80 13.53 13.35
C LEU A 177 13.09 13.00 12.73
N LEU A 178 13.52 11.80 13.13
CA LEU A 178 14.69 11.16 12.53
C LEU A 178 14.55 10.99 11.02
N ALA A 179 13.42 10.48 10.53
CA ALA A 179 13.18 10.26 9.10
C ALA A 179 13.14 11.59 8.32
N ALA A 180 12.38 12.57 8.79
CA ALA A 180 12.21 13.85 8.09
C ALA A 180 13.55 14.58 7.90
N HIS A 181 14.35 14.68 8.97
CA HIS A 181 15.64 15.35 8.92
C HIS A 181 16.69 14.53 8.16
N THR A 182 16.69 13.20 8.31
CA THR A 182 17.59 12.31 7.55
C THR A 182 17.35 12.41 6.05
N TYR A 183 16.09 12.31 5.60
CA TYR A 183 15.78 12.34 4.16
C TYR A 183 16.02 13.70 3.55
N ARG A 184 15.71 14.78 4.27
CA ARG A 184 16.07 16.13 3.85
C ARG A 184 17.59 16.27 3.70
N ARG A 185 18.38 15.76 4.66
CA ARG A 185 19.85 15.82 4.62
C ARG A 185 20.44 15.10 3.40
N PHE A 186 19.84 13.99 2.99
CA PHE A 186 20.31 13.18 1.87
C PHE A 186 19.58 13.43 0.54
N GLY A 187 18.88 14.57 0.43
CA GLY A 187 18.33 15.08 -0.83
C GLY A 187 17.04 14.40 -1.29
N ALA A 188 16.30 13.76 -0.38
CA ALA A 188 15.01 13.15 -0.69
C ALA A 188 13.85 13.98 -0.11
N HIS A 189 12.76 14.06 -0.88
CA HIS A 189 11.51 14.64 -0.41
C HIS A 189 10.71 13.62 0.39
N PHE A 190 10.23 14.01 1.57
CA PHE A 190 9.48 13.13 2.46
C PHE A 190 7.97 13.28 2.24
N HIS A 191 7.29 12.23 1.79
CA HIS A 191 5.84 12.23 1.54
C HIS A 191 5.16 11.25 2.49
N VAL A 192 4.17 11.72 3.24
CA VAL A 192 3.51 10.95 4.29
C VAL A 192 2.00 10.86 4.00
N TYR A 193 1.50 9.63 3.83
CA TYR A 193 0.06 9.38 3.83
C TYR A 193 -0.44 9.36 5.27
N PHE A 194 -1.40 10.22 5.57
CA PHE A 194 -1.93 10.38 6.91
C PHE A 194 -3.36 9.87 6.99
N VAL A 195 -3.64 9.01 7.97
CA VAL A 195 -5.01 8.60 8.31
C VAL A 195 -5.36 9.08 9.70
N SER A 196 -4.59 8.69 10.72
CA SER A 196 -4.82 9.12 12.08
C SER A 196 -3.57 9.10 12.96
N ALA A 197 -3.51 10.02 13.92
CA ALA A 197 -2.46 10.10 14.93
C ALA A 197 -2.98 10.80 16.19
N VAL A 198 -2.25 10.66 17.30
CA VAL A 198 -2.50 11.50 18.49
C VAL A 198 -2.39 12.98 18.15
N SER A 199 -3.22 13.80 18.79
CA SER A 199 -3.45 15.20 18.37
C SER A 199 -2.18 16.03 18.35
N SER A 200 -1.30 15.90 19.35
CA SER A 200 -0.02 16.62 19.40
C SER A 200 0.92 16.20 18.29
N PHE A 201 0.97 14.91 17.95
CA PHE A 201 1.78 14.44 16.82
C PHE A 201 1.21 14.90 15.47
N PHE A 202 -0.12 14.90 15.29
CA PHE A 202 -0.73 15.49 14.10
C PHE A 202 -0.37 16.98 13.94
N GLN A 203 -0.41 17.75 15.02
CA GLN A 203 -0.01 19.16 14.98
C GLN A 203 1.45 19.32 14.54
N LEU A 204 2.35 18.48 15.05
CA LEU A 204 3.75 18.46 14.62
C LEU A 204 3.87 18.16 13.12
N LEU A 205 3.20 17.11 12.63
CA LEU A 205 3.19 16.76 11.20
C LEU A 205 2.69 17.93 10.34
N TYR A 206 1.64 18.62 10.80
CA TYR A 206 1.05 19.74 10.09
C TYR A 206 1.99 20.95 9.99
N GLU A 207 2.71 21.28 11.07
CA GLU A 207 3.72 22.36 11.02
C GLU A 207 4.91 21.98 10.13
N TYR A 208 5.34 20.70 10.12
CA TYR A 208 6.38 20.23 9.20
C TYR A 208 5.95 20.30 7.72
N ASP A 209 4.67 20.10 7.42
CA ASP A 209 4.12 20.29 6.07
C ASP A 209 4.14 21.77 5.66
N ILE A 210 3.75 22.67 6.57
CA ILE A 210 3.80 24.13 6.37
C ILE A 210 5.22 24.62 6.09
N GLU A 211 6.20 24.15 6.87
CA GLU A 211 7.62 24.50 6.71
C GLU A 211 8.29 23.76 5.53
N GLY A 212 7.54 22.95 4.78
CA GLY A 212 8.00 22.28 3.57
C GLY A 212 8.99 21.15 3.80
N TYR A 213 9.08 20.61 5.03
CA TYR A 213 9.86 19.40 5.32
C TYR A 213 9.20 18.17 4.71
N ILE A 214 7.87 18.14 4.68
CA ILE A 214 7.10 17.00 4.20
C ILE A 214 6.02 17.41 3.22
N THR A 215 5.40 16.41 2.59
CA THR A 215 4.03 16.51 2.09
C THR A 215 3.15 15.62 2.95
N LEU A 216 2.20 16.22 3.68
CA LEU A 216 1.20 15.52 4.47
C LEU A 216 -0.05 15.27 3.60
N GLN A 217 -0.11 14.10 2.99
CA GLN A 217 -1.21 13.71 2.11
C GLN A 217 -2.34 13.06 2.94
N PRO A 218 -3.52 13.69 3.05
CA PRO A 218 -4.63 13.02 3.69
C PRO A 218 -5.06 11.79 2.89
N TRP A 219 -5.29 10.68 3.59
CA TRP A 219 -5.74 9.41 3.04
C TRP A 219 -7.09 9.05 3.67
N ASP A 220 -8.16 9.31 2.95
CA ASP A 220 -9.51 9.13 3.47
C ASP A 220 -9.96 7.66 3.45
N ARG A 221 -10.94 7.39 4.30
CA ARG A 221 -11.56 6.06 4.41
C ARG A 221 -12.34 5.73 3.14
N VAL A 222 -12.16 4.51 2.62
CA VAL A 222 -13.06 3.94 1.63
C VAL A 222 -14.42 3.66 2.27
N LEU A 223 -15.49 4.27 1.74
CA LEU A 223 -16.84 3.99 2.18
C LEU A 223 -17.82 3.99 1.00
N PHE A 224 -18.79 3.07 1.04
CA PHE A 224 -19.84 2.92 0.04
C PHE A 224 -21.20 3.24 0.67
N PRO A 225 -21.68 4.49 0.60
CA PRO A 225 -22.96 4.86 1.20
C PRO A 225 -24.10 4.00 0.67
N PHE A 226 -24.92 3.46 1.58
CA PHE A 226 -26.08 2.62 1.27
C PHE A 226 -25.76 1.29 0.55
N VAL A 227 -24.50 0.84 0.58
CA VAL A 227 -24.12 -0.49 0.11
C VAL A 227 -23.93 -1.42 1.32
N PRO A 228 -24.69 -2.52 1.40
CA PRO A 228 -24.51 -3.54 2.44
C PRO A 228 -23.10 -4.16 2.44
N GLY A 229 -22.55 -4.43 3.63
CA GLY A 229 -21.21 -5.00 3.80
C GLY A 229 -21.03 -6.40 3.18
N ASP A 230 -22.10 -7.17 3.07
CA ASP A 230 -22.08 -8.46 2.34
C ASP A 230 -21.86 -8.29 0.83
N ILE A 231 -22.12 -7.10 0.27
CA ILE A 231 -21.80 -6.74 -1.13
C ILE A 231 -20.40 -6.13 -1.25
N ALA A 232 -20.08 -5.18 -0.36
CA ALA A 232 -18.78 -4.53 -0.26
C ALA A 232 -18.55 -4.01 1.17
N ASP A 233 -17.63 -4.62 1.90
CA ASP A 233 -17.19 -4.21 3.23
C ASP A 233 -15.81 -3.53 3.15
N PRO A 234 -15.74 -2.20 2.98
CA PRO A 234 -14.47 -1.50 2.93
C PRO A 234 -13.86 -1.27 4.32
N TYR A 235 -14.53 -1.69 5.40
CA TYR A 235 -14.01 -1.52 6.75
C TYR A 235 -13.21 -2.75 7.18
N GLN A 236 -13.79 -3.95 7.09
CA GLN A 236 -13.12 -5.18 7.54
C GLN A 236 -12.37 -5.90 6.42
N GLU A 237 -12.69 -5.62 5.16
CA GLU A 237 -12.21 -6.38 4.01
C GLU A 237 -11.46 -5.51 3.01
N ILE A 238 -10.92 -4.37 3.46
CA ILE A 238 -9.95 -3.56 2.70
C ILE A 238 -8.55 -4.16 2.79
N GLU A 239 -7.97 -4.46 1.63
CA GLU A 239 -6.66 -5.09 1.59
C GLU A 239 -5.58 -4.25 2.25
N PHE A 240 -4.83 -4.90 3.15
CA PHE A 240 -3.56 -4.42 3.68
C PHE A 240 -3.51 -2.93 4.00
N GLN A 241 -4.55 -2.42 4.67
CA GLN A 241 -4.59 -1.01 5.09
C GLN A 241 -4.49 -0.02 3.92
N SER A 242 -5.02 -0.40 2.75
CA SER A 242 -4.96 0.38 1.52
C SER A 242 -3.52 0.71 1.05
N LEU A 243 -2.53 -0.08 1.49
CA LEU A 243 -1.11 0.20 1.25
C LEU A 243 -0.77 0.21 -0.25
N ALA A 244 -1.26 -0.78 -1.00
CA ALA A 244 -1.05 -0.85 -2.44
C ALA A 244 -1.63 0.37 -3.18
N GLY A 245 -2.80 0.85 -2.74
CA GLY A 245 -3.44 2.06 -3.24
C GLY A 245 -2.59 3.31 -2.98
N ALA A 246 -2.15 3.53 -1.74
CA ALA A 246 -1.36 4.70 -1.37
C ALA A 246 0.02 4.74 -2.04
N GLN A 247 0.71 3.59 -2.10
CA GLN A 247 2.01 3.52 -2.77
C GLN A 247 1.91 3.72 -4.29
N THR A 248 0.85 3.19 -4.91
CA THR A 248 0.58 3.46 -6.33
C THR A 248 0.20 4.90 -6.57
N ASP A 249 -0.63 5.52 -5.70
CA ASP A 249 -0.94 6.95 -5.76
C ASP A 249 0.35 7.79 -5.71
N CYS A 250 1.28 7.47 -4.82
CA CYS A 250 2.55 8.19 -4.70
C CYS A 250 3.43 8.05 -5.95
N LEU A 251 3.56 6.82 -6.47
CA LEU A 251 4.30 6.56 -7.69
C LEU A 251 3.72 7.37 -8.87
N LEU A 252 2.40 7.42 -8.99
CA LEU A 252 1.73 8.19 -10.04
C LEU A 252 1.91 9.70 -9.84
N GLN A 253 1.71 10.20 -8.63
CA GLN A 253 1.85 11.62 -8.32
C GLN A 253 3.23 12.18 -8.71
N TYR A 254 4.29 11.40 -8.51
CA TYR A 254 5.67 11.82 -8.81
C TYR A 254 6.26 11.21 -10.09
N LYS A 255 5.46 10.48 -10.86
CA LYS A 255 5.92 9.67 -12.00
C LYS A 255 6.80 10.40 -13.02
N GLU A 256 6.46 11.65 -13.30
CA GLU A 256 7.16 12.49 -14.28
C GLU A 256 8.05 13.55 -13.62
N SER A 257 8.00 13.68 -12.30
CA SER A 257 8.73 14.69 -11.54
C SER A 257 9.84 14.13 -10.67
N ALA A 258 9.89 12.81 -10.46
CA ALA A 258 10.94 12.13 -9.70
C ALA A 258 11.65 11.06 -10.54
N GLU A 259 12.94 10.85 -10.30
CA GLU A 259 13.68 9.74 -10.89
C GLU A 259 13.45 8.44 -10.11
N PHE A 260 13.40 8.56 -8.78
CA PHE A 260 13.18 7.45 -7.87
C PHE A 260 12.06 7.71 -6.87
N VAL A 261 11.31 6.66 -6.55
CA VAL A 261 10.31 6.64 -5.49
C VAL A 261 10.60 5.47 -4.55
N ALA A 262 11.03 5.77 -3.33
CA ALA A 262 11.20 4.79 -2.26
C ALA A 262 9.87 4.55 -1.53
N LEU A 263 9.53 3.28 -1.30
CA LEU A 263 8.27 2.85 -0.70
C LEU A 263 8.53 2.27 0.68
N PHE A 264 8.49 3.11 1.71
CA PHE A 264 8.99 2.79 3.06
C PHE A 264 7.90 2.90 4.13
N ASP A 265 8.18 2.33 5.30
CA ASP A 265 7.39 2.59 6.52
C ASP A 265 8.04 3.74 7.33
N LEU A 266 7.31 4.38 8.24
CA LEU A 266 7.82 5.52 9.01
C LEU A 266 9.10 5.20 9.82
N ASN A 267 9.27 3.94 10.18
CA ASN A 267 10.38 3.43 10.95
C ASN A 267 11.49 2.80 10.09
N ASP A 268 11.44 2.97 8.78
CA ASP A 268 12.52 2.59 7.87
C ASP A 268 13.39 3.80 7.59
N ILE A 269 14.69 3.70 7.84
CA ILE A 269 15.69 4.73 7.55
C ILE A 269 16.70 4.16 6.55
N LEU A 270 16.94 4.91 5.47
CA LEU A 270 17.98 4.58 4.49
C LEU A 270 18.98 5.72 4.39
N ILE A 271 20.25 5.38 4.59
CA ILE A 271 21.38 6.30 4.54
C ILE A 271 22.27 5.86 3.40
N PRO A 272 22.71 6.78 2.53
CA PRO A 272 23.63 6.42 1.47
C PRO A 272 24.99 6.02 2.06
N LYS A 273 25.56 4.92 1.57
CA LYS A 273 26.89 4.39 1.95
C LYS A 273 27.95 4.64 0.89
N SER A 274 27.56 4.69 -0.38
CA SER A 274 28.51 4.83 -1.51
C SER A 274 28.55 6.24 -2.10
N ALA A 275 27.68 7.15 -1.64
CA ALA A 275 27.57 8.50 -2.15
C ALA A 275 27.10 9.50 -1.08
N SER A 276 27.03 10.78 -1.46
CA SER A 276 26.64 11.86 -0.55
C SER A 276 25.13 12.10 -0.47
N THR A 277 24.38 11.63 -1.48
CA THR A 277 22.92 11.73 -1.57
C THR A 277 22.31 10.40 -2.00
N LEU A 278 21.01 10.23 -1.76
CA LEU A 278 20.28 9.04 -2.20
C LEU A 278 20.22 8.95 -3.74
N LEU A 279 20.12 10.08 -4.44
CA LEU A 279 20.14 10.11 -5.91
C LEU A 279 21.44 9.49 -6.45
N GLU A 280 22.58 9.99 -6.00
CA GLU A 280 23.89 9.54 -6.45
C GLU A 280 24.11 8.06 -6.12
N GLU A 281 23.66 7.60 -4.95
CA GLU A 281 23.75 6.18 -4.59
C GLU A 281 22.92 5.31 -5.54
N PHE A 282 21.66 5.66 -5.79
CA PHE A 282 20.80 4.87 -6.66
C PHE A 282 21.33 4.83 -8.10
N GLN A 283 21.84 5.95 -8.60
CA GLN A 283 22.48 6.02 -9.92
C GLN A 283 23.77 5.20 -9.96
N HIS A 284 24.57 5.21 -8.89
CA HIS A 284 25.78 4.39 -8.79
C HIS A 284 25.45 2.89 -8.80
N ILE A 285 24.44 2.47 -8.03
CA ILE A 285 23.99 1.08 -7.97
C ILE A 285 23.42 0.62 -9.32
N LEU A 286 22.64 1.46 -9.99
CA LEU A 286 22.09 1.15 -11.32
C LEU A 286 23.18 1.09 -12.40
N GLY A 287 24.20 1.93 -12.31
CA GLY A 287 25.18 2.12 -13.37
C GLY A 287 24.50 2.39 -14.71
N ASN A 288 24.79 1.55 -15.71
CA ASN A 288 24.21 1.66 -17.06
C ASN A 288 22.99 0.74 -17.29
N GLN A 289 22.41 0.16 -16.25
CA GLN A 289 21.30 -0.79 -16.39
C GLN A 289 19.95 -0.08 -16.57
N GLU A 290 19.57 0.20 -17.81
CA GLU A 290 18.31 0.93 -18.11
C GLU A 290 17.03 0.13 -17.84
N ARG A 291 17.13 -1.20 -17.74
CA ARG A 291 15.98 -2.14 -17.61
C ARG A 291 15.66 -2.52 -16.16
N VAL A 292 16.21 -1.82 -15.18
CA VAL A 292 15.86 -2.04 -13.77
C VAL A 292 14.57 -1.28 -13.45
N SER A 293 13.57 -1.99 -12.95
CA SER A 293 12.27 -1.43 -12.55
C SER A 293 12.28 -0.94 -11.11
N PHE A 294 12.99 -1.64 -10.22
CA PHE A 294 13.18 -1.24 -8.83
C PHE A 294 14.44 -1.87 -8.22
N LEU A 295 14.98 -1.18 -7.21
CA LEU A 295 16.02 -1.67 -6.31
C LEU A 295 15.34 -2.26 -5.06
N SER A 296 15.83 -3.41 -4.61
CA SER A 296 15.31 -4.14 -3.44
C SER A 296 16.34 -4.08 -2.31
N TYR A 297 15.97 -3.43 -1.21
CA TYR A 297 16.81 -3.27 -0.03
C TYR A 297 16.34 -4.16 1.10
N THR A 298 17.25 -4.97 1.65
CA THR A 298 16.96 -5.75 2.86
C THR A 298 16.78 -4.82 4.06
N ARG A 299 15.83 -5.13 4.95
CA ARG A 299 15.63 -4.43 6.23
C ARG A 299 16.34 -5.17 7.36
N ARG A 300 17.06 -4.44 8.21
CA ARG A 300 17.66 -4.96 9.45
C ARG A 300 17.01 -4.31 10.66
N ASN A 301 16.54 -5.13 11.59
CA ASN A 301 15.88 -4.64 12.79
C ASN A 301 16.90 -4.08 13.77
N HIS A 302 16.60 -2.88 14.27
CA HIS A 302 17.37 -2.21 15.28
C HIS A 302 16.48 -1.88 16.48
N GLU A 303 17.07 -1.99 17.66
CA GLU A 303 16.56 -1.39 18.89
C GLU A 303 17.18 0.00 19.05
N ILE A 304 16.42 0.91 19.65
CA ILE A 304 16.87 2.27 19.87
C ILE A 304 16.38 2.82 21.20
N ASN A 305 17.23 3.59 21.85
CA ASN A 305 16.90 4.28 23.08
C ASN A 305 16.52 5.72 22.77
N VAL A 306 15.46 6.21 23.41
CA VAL A 306 15.05 7.60 23.31
C VAL A 306 14.84 8.19 24.70
N PHE A 307 15.16 9.47 24.80
CA PHE A 307 14.88 10.28 25.98
C PHE A 307 13.51 10.95 25.83
N ASN A 308 13.04 11.56 26.92
CA ASN A 308 11.75 12.24 26.95
C ASN A 308 11.68 13.39 25.92
N ASN A 309 10.46 13.87 25.65
CA ASN A 309 10.16 14.94 24.70
C ASN A 309 10.96 16.23 24.92
N THR A 310 11.33 16.57 26.15
CA THR A 310 12.10 17.79 26.45
C THR A 310 13.60 17.67 26.20
N GLU A 311 14.13 16.45 26.06
CA GLU A 311 15.56 16.18 25.92
C GLU A 311 15.86 15.33 24.67
N PHE A 312 14.96 15.32 23.70
CA PHE A 312 15.13 14.53 22.48
C PHE A 312 16.31 15.04 21.64
N SER A 313 17.17 14.12 21.22
CA SER A 313 18.28 14.34 20.30
C SER A 313 18.34 13.21 19.28
N ILE A 314 18.49 13.55 17.99
CA ILE A 314 18.70 12.54 16.95
C ILE A 314 20.09 11.91 17.12
N GLY A 315 21.09 12.71 17.50
CA GLY A 315 22.44 12.22 17.81
C GLY A 315 22.43 11.09 18.85
N GLU A 316 21.83 11.33 20.01
CA GLU A 316 21.75 10.32 21.08
C GLU A 316 20.91 9.10 20.66
N MET A 317 19.84 9.32 19.90
CA MET A 317 19.02 8.25 19.33
C MET A 317 19.86 7.35 18.41
N VAL A 318 20.61 7.92 17.47
CA VAL A 318 21.50 7.20 16.54
C VAL A 318 22.63 6.47 17.27
N ASP A 319 23.26 7.09 18.26
CA ASP A 319 24.35 6.49 19.04
C ASP A 319 23.90 5.25 19.84
N SER A 320 22.60 5.17 20.14
CA SER A 320 22.01 4.04 20.87
C SER A 320 21.56 2.88 19.98
N LEU A 321 21.68 3.00 18.65
CA LEU A 321 21.25 1.96 17.71
C LEU A 321 21.97 0.63 17.98
N ALA A 322 21.18 -0.41 18.20
CA ALA A 322 21.65 -1.79 18.39
C ALA A 322 21.01 -2.72 17.35
N ASP A 323 21.82 -3.33 16.49
CA ASP A 323 21.36 -4.31 15.50
C ASP A 323 20.93 -5.61 16.21
N ARG A 324 19.68 -6.05 15.99
CA ARG A 324 19.16 -7.32 16.55
C ARG A 324 19.63 -8.54 15.77
N ASN A 325 20.42 -8.37 14.71
CA ASN A 325 20.82 -9.41 13.76
C ASN A 325 19.63 -10.17 13.15
N THR A 326 18.48 -9.50 13.01
CA THR A 326 17.27 -10.06 12.39
C THR A 326 16.86 -9.23 11.18
N THR A 327 16.43 -9.92 10.13
CA THR A 327 16.05 -9.29 8.85
C THR A 327 14.55 -9.41 8.62
N LYS A 328 13.96 -8.39 8.00
CA LYS A 328 12.56 -8.37 7.54
C LYS A 328 12.47 -8.40 6.01
N PHE A 329 11.25 -8.51 5.51
CA PHE A 329 10.95 -8.39 4.08
C PHE A 329 11.55 -7.11 3.50
N SER A 330 12.18 -7.22 2.33
CA SER A 330 12.80 -6.10 1.64
C SER A 330 11.80 -5.01 1.28
N LYS A 331 12.27 -3.77 1.20
CA LYS A 331 11.50 -2.65 0.64
C LYS A 331 12.12 -2.19 -0.67
N SER A 332 11.34 -1.44 -1.44
CA SER A 332 11.67 -1.14 -2.83
C SER A 332 11.89 0.34 -3.08
N VAL A 333 12.89 0.65 -3.89
CA VAL A 333 13.09 1.95 -4.52
C VAL A 333 12.79 1.81 -6.01
N VAL A 334 11.67 2.38 -6.45
CA VAL A 334 11.15 2.25 -7.80
C VAL A 334 11.82 3.26 -8.73
N VAL A 335 12.20 2.79 -9.93
CA VAL A 335 12.58 3.65 -11.05
C VAL A 335 11.31 4.10 -11.77
N THR A 336 10.91 5.35 -11.59
CA THR A 336 9.56 5.86 -11.92
C THR A 336 9.18 5.69 -13.40
N LYS A 337 10.16 5.82 -14.30
CA LYS A 337 9.98 5.65 -15.75
C LYS A 337 9.73 4.20 -16.17
N ASN A 338 10.01 3.22 -15.32
CA ASN A 338 10.01 1.80 -15.66
C ASN A 338 8.86 1.02 -15.02
N LEU A 339 8.05 1.66 -14.17
CA LEU A 339 6.95 1.02 -13.45
C LEU A 339 5.73 1.94 -13.34
N ASN A 340 4.53 1.39 -13.54
CA ASN A 340 3.27 2.16 -13.56
C ASN A 340 2.45 2.02 -12.27
N PHE A 341 2.60 0.91 -11.56
CA PHE A 341 1.93 0.65 -10.30
C PHE A 341 2.81 -0.27 -9.44
N THR A 342 2.54 -0.32 -8.14
CA THR A 342 3.36 -1.07 -7.19
C THR A 342 2.52 -1.67 -6.07
N SER A 343 3.06 -2.66 -5.36
CA SER A 343 2.40 -3.29 -4.22
C SER A 343 3.27 -3.29 -2.97
N MET A 344 2.60 -3.48 -1.82
CA MET A 344 3.07 -3.43 -0.42
C MET A 344 4.58 -3.25 -0.17
N ASP A 345 5.38 -4.29 -0.37
CA ASP A 345 6.80 -4.30 -0.01
C ASP A 345 7.69 -4.29 -1.27
N ARG A 346 7.21 -4.93 -2.33
CA ARG A 346 7.86 -4.99 -3.63
C ARG A 346 6.82 -5.10 -4.75
N PRO A 347 7.07 -4.49 -5.92
CA PRO A 347 6.23 -4.69 -7.09
C PRO A 347 6.05 -6.19 -7.36
N TYR A 348 4.80 -6.66 -7.36
CA TYR A 348 4.51 -8.06 -7.66
C TYR A 348 4.74 -8.37 -9.15
N PHE A 349 4.35 -7.44 -10.02
CA PHE A 349 4.50 -7.56 -11.45
C PHE A 349 5.67 -6.70 -11.91
N VAL A 350 6.62 -7.34 -12.61
CA VAL A 350 7.68 -6.65 -13.32
C VAL A 350 7.31 -6.63 -14.80
N PRO A 351 7.26 -5.45 -15.46
CA PRO A 351 6.94 -5.38 -16.88
C PRO A 351 7.89 -6.23 -17.72
N GLU A 352 7.39 -6.76 -18.84
CA GLU A 352 8.18 -7.65 -19.71
C GLU A 352 9.49 -6.98 -20.15
N GLY A 353 10.60 -7.70 -19.98
CA GLY A 353 11.94 -7.21 -20.30
C GLY A 353 12.60 -6.36 -19.22
N PHE A 354 11.90 -6.01 -18.14
CA PHE A 354 12.48 -5.35 -16.97
C PHE A 354 12.88 -6.37 -15.89
N VAL A 355 13.75 -5.94 -14.98
CA VAL A 355 14.24 -6.76 -13.86
C VAL A 355 14.20 -5.97 -12.54
N SER A 356 14.32 -6.67 -11.42
CA SER A 356 14.62 -6.10 -10.11
C SER A 356 16.10 -6.27 -9.78
N LEU A 357 16.69 -5.35 -9.02
CA LEU A 357 18.08 -5.45 -8.57
C LEU A 357 18.12 -5.48 -7.04
N ASP A 358 18.65 -6.56 -6.46
CA ASP A 358 18.85 -6.65 -5.01
C ASP A 358 20.12 -5.90 -4.60
N VAL A 359 19.99 -5.00 -3.61
CA VAL A 359 21.11 -4.22 -3.07
C VAL A 359 21.72 -4.98 -1.90
N VAL A 360 23.00 -5.34 -2.03
CA VAL A 360 23.72 -6.19 -1.06
C VAL A 360 24.63 -5.39 -0.12
N ASP A 361 25.17 -4.27 -0.60
CA ASP A 361 26.15 -3.47 0.14
C ASP A 361 25.52 -2.43 1.08
N ASN A 362 24.21 -2.23 0.96
CA ASN A 362 23.44 -1.35 1.83
C ASN A 362 22.11 -2.00 2.24
N SER A 363 21.57 -1.56 3.38
CA SER A 363 20.36 -2.10 3.99
C SER A 363 19.60 -1.00 4.71
N ILE A 364 18.28 -1.15 4.75
CA ILE A 364 17.41 -0.26 5.52
C ILE A 364 17.57 -0.56 7.02
N ILE A 365 17.75 0.50 7.81
CA ILE A 365 17.69 0.46 9.27
C ILE A 365 16.21 0.50 9.64
N HIS A 366 15.68 -0.61 10.14
CA HIS A 366 14.28 -0.71 10.58
C HIS A 366 14.21 -0.56 12.10
N LEU A 367 13.59 0.51 12.59
CA LEU A 367 13.43 0.78 14.02
C LEU A 367 12.26 -0.06 14.55
N GLU A 368 12.59 -1.23 15.08
CA GLU A 368 11.58 -2.19 15.53
C GLU A 368 11.05 -1.85 16.92
N GLU A 369 11.93 -1.45 17.83
CA GLU A 369 11.64 -1.28 19.25
C GLU A 369 12.26 0.02 19.75
N ILE A 370 11.44 0.86 20.40
CA ILE A 370 11.86 2.11 21.02
C ILE A 370 11.79 1.93 22.54
N ILE A 371 12.94 2.08 23.20
CA ILE A 371 13.08 1.96 24.64
C ILE A 371 13.21 3.37 25.23
N TRP A 372 12.25 3.74 26.07
CA TRP A 372 12.25 5.04 26.76
C TRP A 372 13.11 4.97 28.01
N ILE A 373 14.08 5.88 28.13
CA ILE A 373 15.06 5.88 29.23
C ILE A 373 14.98 7.18 30.02
N ASP A 374 14.97 7.08 31.35
CA ASP A 374 15.20 8.21 32.25
C ASP A 374 16.71 8.42 32.43
N ARG A 375 17.18 9.66 32.24
CA ARG A 375 18.60 10.01 32.35
C ARG A 375 19.17 9.73 33.74
N ASN A 376 18.33 9.68 34.78
CA ASN A 376 18.76 9.33 36.13
C ASN A 376 19.19 7.86 36.30
N ASP A 377 18.74 6.96 35.42
CA ASP A 377 19.09 5.53 35.41
C ASP A 377 20.34 5.23 34.56
N THR A 378 21.02 6.25 34.02
CA THR A 378 22.17 6.13 33.10
C THR A 378 23.45 5.50 33.69
N LYS A 379 23.46 5.10 34.96
CA LYS A 379 24.61 4.38 35.55
C LYS A 379 24.82 2.98 34.95
N ASP A 380 23.78 2.37 34.37
CA ASP A 380 23.88 1.04 33.75
C ASP A 380 24.13 1.06 32.22
N LEU A 381 23.93 2.20 31.52
CA LEU A 381 24.10 2.29 30.06
C LEU A 381 25.55 2.09 29.60
N LYS A 382 26.54 2.44 30.44
CA LYS A 382 27.97 2.24 30.12
C LYS A 382 28.38 0.76 30.04
N SER A 383 27.50 -0.17 30.43
CA SER A 383 27.75 -1.61 30.37
C SER A 383 27.28 -2.27 29.06
N HIS A 384 26.40 -1.63 28.28
CA HIS A 384 25.88 -2.18 27.02
C HIS A 384 26.42 -1.47 25.76
N SER A 385 27.02 -0.30 25.90
CA SER A 385 27.59 0.47 24.77
C SER A 385 28.97 -0.01 24.28
N LYS A 386 29.39 -1.25 24.57
CA LYS A 386 30.77 -1.68 24.30
C LYS A 386 31.04 -2.24 22.90
N GLU A 387 30.04 -2.39 22.02
CA GLU A 387 30.26 -2.96 20.67
C GLU A 387 29.42 -2.36 19.50
N SER A 388 28.91 -1.12 19.57
CA SER A 388 28.19 -0.49 18.43
C SER A 388 28.96 0.64 17.74
N ASN A 389 30.25 0.44 17.44
CA ASN A 389 31.07 1.39 16.66
C ASN A 389 30.75 1.41 15.13
N ASN A 390 29.53 1.10 14.72
CA ASN A 390 29.10 1.07 13.31
C ASN A 390 27.89 2.00 13.08
N SER A 391 27.91 3.24 13.59
CA SER A 391 26.92 4.22 13.16
C SER A 391 27.10 4.44 11.65
N SER A 392 26.05 4.14 10.87
CA SER A 392 26.07 4.35 9.41
C SER A 392 26.05 5.85 9.04
N PHE A 393 25.89 6.72 10.04
CA PHE A 393 25.96 8.17 9.91
C PHE A 393 27.41 8.65 10.04
N SER A 394 27.85 9.48 9.09
CA SER A 394 29.05 10.29 9.30
C SER A 394 28.79 11.31 10.41
N TYR A 395 29.79 11.60 11.24
CA TYR A 395 29.72 12.64 12.27
C TYR A 395 29.24 13.99 11.72
N ASP A 396 29.76 14.40 10.56
CA ASP A 396 29.37 15.67 9.93
C ASP A 396 27.89 15.66 9.54
N ALA A 397 27.41 14.54 8.97
CA ALA A 397 26.01 14.40 8.57
C ALA A 397 25.06 14.41 9.77
N LEU A 398 25.45 13.76 10.87
CA LEU A 398 24.67 13.74 12.10
C LEU A 398 24.62 15.13 12.75
N SER A 399 25.73 15.87 12.74
CA SER A 399 25.78 17.26 13.22
C SER A 399 24.88 18.19 12.40
N ASP A 400 24.85 18.03 11.07
CA ASP A 400 23.97 18.82 10.20
C ASP A 400 22.49 18.51 10.48
N ILE A 401 22.15 17.22 10.66
CA ILE A 401 20.80 16.75 10.99
C ILE A 401 20.34 17.33 12.33
N GLU A 402 21.19 17.28 13.35
CA GLU A 402 20.87 17.83 14.67
C GLU A 402 20.65 19.35 14.62
N THR A 403 21.47 20.06 13.84
CA THR A 403 21.33 21.52 13.66
C THR A 403 20.01 21.88 12.97
N ASP A 404 19.64 21.14 11.93
CA ASP A 404 18.38 21.33 11.21
C ASP A 404 17.15 20.99 12.08
N LEU A 405 17.26 20.00 12.97
CA LEU A 405 16.27 19.72 14.00
C LEU A 405 16.13 20.89 14.98
N ASP A 406 17.25 21.33 15.55
CA ASP A 406 17.29 22.45 16.51
C ASP A 406 16.62 23.71 15.98
N ASP A 407 16.85 24.04 14.72
CA ASP A 407 16.25 25.20 14.08
C ASP A 407 14.73 25.05 13.95
N MET A 408 14.24 23.86 13.59
CA MET A 408 12.81 23.57 13.52
C MET A 408 12.16 23.59 14.91
N LEU A 409 12.82 23.03 15.93
CA LEU A 409 12.34 23.01 17.31
C LEU A 409 12.27 24.42 17.94
N ARG A 410 13.06 25.39 17.45
CA ARG A 410 13.01 26.79 17.89
C ARG A 410 11.86 27.59 17.29
N THR A 411 11.15 27.07 16.29
CA THR A 411 9.98 27.74 15.75
C THR A 411 8.88 27.84 16.81
N GLU A 412 8.19 28.98 16.89
CA GLU A 412 7.25 29.27 17.98
C GLU A 412 6.16 28.21 18.11
N ARG A 413 5.62 27.74 16.98
CA ARG A 413 4.56 26.74 16.98
C ARG A 413 5.04 25.36 17.37
N VAL A 414 6.19 24.91 16.85
CA VAL A 414 6.75 23.60 17.22
C VAL A 414 7.14 23.59 18.69
N ALA A 415 7.79 24.64 19.19
CA ALA A 415 8.15 24.77 20.61
C ALA A 415 6.95 24.66 21.56
N GLN A 416 5.76 25.08 21.12
CA GLN A 416 4.51 24.92 21.87
C GLN A 416 3.95 23.49 21.84
N ILE A 417 4.23 22.72 20.78
CA ILE A 417 3.73 21.35 20.59
C ILE A 417 4.59 20.32 21.34
N ILE A 418 5.92 20.50 21.38
CA ILE A 418 6.86 19.51 21.96
C ILE A 418 6.47 19.02 23.36
N PRO A 419 6.11 19.90 24.33
CA PRO A 419 5.76 19.46 25.68
C PRO A 419 4.54 18.53 25.74
N ASP A 420 3.66 18.58 24.73
CA ASP A 420 2.43 17.79 24.63
C ASP A 420 2.63 16.49 23.83
N LEU A 421 3.82 16.25 23.27
CA LEU A 421 4.15 14.99 22.63
C LEU A 421 4.20 13.85 23.65
N PRO A 422 3.68 12.66 23.31
CA PRO A 422 3.63 11.53 24.24
C PRO A 422 5.03 11.05 24.60
N ASN A 423 5.24 10.72 25.88
CA ASN A 423 6.51 10.17 26.41
C ASN A 423 6.50 8.62 26.56
N PHE A 424 5.49 7.98 25.99
CA PHE A 424 5.34 6.53 25.87
C PHE A 424 4.22 6.24 24.87
N PHE A 425 4.09 4.99 24.43
CA PHE A 425 3.01 4.61 23.51
C PHE A 425 1.73 4.22 24.26
N HIS A 426 0.63 4.93 23.98
CA HIS A 426 -0.69 4.55 24.49
C HIS A 426 -1.36 3.48 23.61
N PHE A 427 -1.13 3.51 22.30
CA PHE A 427 -1.87 2.74 21.30
C PHE A 427 -0.99 1.95 20.33
N TYR A 428 0.25 2.38 20.09
CA TYR A 428 1.13 1.74 19.09
C TYR A 428 1.32 0.23 19.34
N ASP A 429 1.72 -0.15 20.56
CA ASP A 429 1.96 -1.56 20.91
C ASP A 429 0.68 -2.41 20.83
N LEU A 430 -0.46 -1.83 21.23
CA LEU A 430 -1.77 -2.47 21.13
C LEU A 430 -2.15 -2.75 19.67
N THR A 431 -1.91 -1.77 18.79
CA THR A 431 -2.19 -1.87 17.35
C THR A 431 -1.29 -2.92 16.70
N ASN A 432 0.01 -2.89 16.97
CA ASN A 432 0.96 -3.87 16.45
C ASN A 432 0.62 -5.29 16.88
N LYS A 433 0.33 -5.49 18.18
CA LYS A 433 -0.07 -6.79 18.71
C LYS A 433 -1.34 -7.29 18.03
N CYS A 434 -2.36 -6.45 17.90
CA CYS A 434 -3.60 -6.81 17.22
C CYS A 434 -3.37 -7.24 15.76
N ILE A 435 -2.57 -6.49 14.99
CA ILE A 435 -2.28 -6.83 13.59
C ILE A 435 -1.54 -8.16 13.51
N GLN A 436 -0.57 -8.41 14.40
CA GLN A 436 0.17 -9.68 14.45
C GLN A 436 -0.76 -10.86 14.78
N GLU A 437 -1.61 -10.71 15.79
CA GLU A 437 -2.60 -11.74 16.18
C GLU A 437 -3.60 -12.02 15.06
N SER A 438 -4.05 -10.98 14.34
CA SER A 438 -4.96 -11.13 13.20
C SER A 438 -4.33 -11.96 12.08
N LYS A 439 -3.03 -11.83 11.84
CA LYS A 439 -2.31 -12.62 10.82
C LYS A 439 -2.17 -14.08 11.24
N SER A 440 -1.86 -14.34 12.51
CA SER A 440 -1.60 -15.69 13.03
C SER A 440 -2.87 -16.51 13.27
N ASN A 441 -3.92 -15.91 13.84
CA ASN A 441 -5.09 -16.66 14.32
C ASN A 441 -6.06 -17.07 13.21
N ASN A 442 -6.12 -16.31 12.11
CA ASN A 442 -6.96 -16.65 10.97
C ASN A 442 -6.35 -16.12 9.67
N PRO A 443 -5.43 -16.87 9.03
CA PRO A 443 -4.74 -16.42 7.82
C PRO A 443 -5.70 -16.20 6.64
N LYS A 444 -6.95 -16.68 6.75
CA LYS A 444 -8.00 -16.42 5.78
C LYS A 444 -8.67 -15.06 6.01
N ARG A 445 -8.57 -14.38 7.16
CA ARG A 445 -9.21 -13.07 7.36
C ARG A 445 -8.37 -11.96 6.69
N CYS A 446 -9.03 -10.94 6.16
CA CYS A 446 -8.32 -9.75 5.68
C CYS A 446 -7.60 -9.05 6.86
N PRO A 447 -6.27 -8.86 6.81
CA PRO A 447 -5.54 -8.22 7.90
C PRO A 447 -5.60 -6.69 7.78
N GLY A 448 -5.93 -6.01 8.89
CA GLY A 448 -5.93 -4.54 8.94
C GLY A 448 -6.20 -3.97 10.34
N PRO A 449 -5.79 -2.72 10.58
CA PRO A 449 -5.94 -2.05 11.87
C PRO A 449 -7.40 -1.70 12.18
N GLN A 450 -8.29 -1.68 11.18
CA GLN A 450 -9.72 -1.42 11.36
C GLN A 450 -10.41 -2.46 12.27
N MET A 451 -9.82 -3.66 12.36
CA MET A 451 -10.32 -4.73 13.23
C MET A 451 -9.86 -4.59 14.68
N CYS A 452 -8.93 -3.68 14.96
CA CYS A 452 -8.35 -3.52 16.29
C CYS A 452 -9.29 -2.69 17.18
N GLY A 453 -9.78 -3.33 18.23
CA GLY A 453 -10.52 -2.67 19.30
C GLY A 453 -9.64 -2.54 20.54
N PHE A 454 -9.46 -1.32 21.02
CA PHE A 454 -8.75 -1.04 22.28
C PHE A 454 -9.48 0.04 23.08
N TYR A 455 -9.21 0.06 24.39
CA TYR A 455 -9.79 1.05 25.29
C TYR A 455 -9.22 2.43 24.97
N GLN A 456 -10.13 3.38 24.82
CA GLN A 456 -9.78 4.78 24.60
C GLN A 456 -9.22 5.39 25.89
N HIS A 457 -8.14 6.16 25.77
CA HIS A 457 -7.56 6.85 26.91
C HIS A 457 -8.29 8.19 27.11
N PRO A 458 -8.81 8.49 28.32
CA PRO A 458 -9.71 9.63 28.53
C PRO A 458 -9.05 11.00 28.26
N ASN A 459 -7.72 11.07 28.34
CA ASN A 459 -6.96 12.30 28.16
C ASN A 459 -6.15 12.34 26.85
N VAL A 460 -6.27 11.34 25.98
CA VAL A 460 -5.55 11.32 24.69
C VAL A 460 -6.56 11.28 23.56
N ASN A 461 -6.53 12.33 22.75
CA ASN A 461 -7.36 12.46 21.57
C ASN A 461 -6.54 12.21 20.31
N CYS A 462 -7.17 11.64 19.28
CA CYS A 462 -6.57 11.50 17.96
C CYS A 462 -7.30 12.36 16.94
N VAL A 463 -6.54 12.80 15.94
CA VAL A 463 -7.06 13.44 14.73
C VAL A 463 -7.09 12.42 13.60
N HIS A 464 -8.13 12.49 12.77
CA HIS A 464 -8.40 11.59 11.66
C HIS A 464 -8.64 12.35 10.37
N VAL A 465 -8.34 11.70 9.26
CA VAL A 465 -8.85 12.10 7.96
C VAL A 465 -10.28 11.59 7.79
N ASN A 466 -11.15 12.52 7.43
CA ASN A 466 -12.54 12.25 7.08
C ASN A 466 -12.85 12.90 5.72
N ALA A 467 -13.93 12.47 5.08
CA ALA A 467 -14.36 13.04 3.82
C ALA A 467 -15.86 12.85 3.60
N ARG A 468 -16.47 13.73 2.82
CA ARG A 468 -17.88 13.60 2.43
C ARG A 468 -18.06 12.56 1.34
N HIS A 469 -18.97 11.64 1.60
CA HIS A 469 -19.30 10.54 0.70
C HIS A 469 -20.71 10.70 0.18
N LYS A 470 -20.86 10.72 -1.15
CA LYS A 470 -22.17 10.88 -1.79
C LYS A 470 -22.73 9.52 -2.19
N PRO A 471 -24.04 9.30 -1.99
CA PRO A 471 -24.72 8.15 -2.57
C PRO A 471 -24.62 8.20 -4.10
N MET A 472 -24.34 7.05 -4.71
CA MET A 472 -24.24 6.94 -6.15
C MET A 472 -25.42 6.13 -6.69
N LYS A 473 -25.97 6.54 -7.84
CA LYS A 473 -26.95 5.73 -8.55
C LYS A 473 -26.31 4.37 -8.83
N THR A 474 -27.00 3.28 -8.51
CA THR A 474 -26.46 1.94 -8.78
C THR A 474 -26.39 1.73 -10.29
N LEU A 475 -25.18 1.49 -10.79
CA LEU A 475 -24.89 1.23 -12.19
C LEU A 475 -24.34 -0.20 -12.36
N GLU A 476 -24.63 -0.79 -13.51
CA GLU A 476 -24.13 -2.10 -13.94
C GLU A 476 -23.20 -1.92 -15.16
N PRO A 477 -22.08 -2.66 -15.25
CA PRO A 477 -21.60 -3.65 -14.27
C PRO A 477 -20.89 -3.03 -13.07
N ILE A 478 -20.46 -1.76 -13.12
CA ILE A 478 -19.66 -1.12 -12.06
C ILE A 478 -20.34 0.17 -11.59
N THR A 479 -20.64 0.24 -10.30
CA THR A 479 -20.97 1.52 -9.64
C THR A 479 -19.69 2.15 -9.09
N TYR A 480 -19.39 3.38 -9.51
CA TYR A 480 -18.20 4.13 -9.11
C TYR A 480 -18.51 5.09 -7.95
N TYR A 481 -17.65 5.09 -6.94
CA TYR A 481 -17.71 5.92 -5.74
C TYR A 481 -16.40 6.68 -5.59
N PHE A 482 -16.45 7.81 -4.90
CA PHE A 482 -15.27 8.59 -4.55
C PHE A 482 -15.61 9.53 -3.40
N ALA A 483 -14.59 9.90 -2.64
CA ALA A 483 -14.71 10.93 -1.62
C ALA A 483 -14.67 12.34 -2.21
N THR A 484 -15.34 13.25 -1.52
CA THR A 484 -15.32 14.70 -1.78
C THR A 484 -15.06 15.43 -0.48
N ASP A 485 -14.49 16.64 -0.54
CA ASP A 485 -14.29 17.51 0.61
C ASP A 485 -13.59 16.79 1.78
N VAL A 486 -12.29 16.50 1.62
CA VAL A 486 -11.47 15.88 2.67
C VAL A 486 -11.18 16.91 3.78
N PHE A 487 -11.28 16.50 5.04
CA PHE A 487 -11.02 17.34 6.22
C PHE A 487 -10.50 16.52 7.39
N TYR A 488 -9.96 17.20 8.41
CA TYR A 488 -9.49 16.58 9.65
C TYR A 488 -10.53 16.73 10.77
N SER A 489 -10.75 15.67 11.56
CA SER A 489 -11.64 15.70 12.74
C SER A 489 -11.09 14.91 13.92
N SER A 490 -11.56 15.21 15.12
CA SER A 490 -11.15 14.55 16.39
C SER A 490 -12.34 13.98 17.16
N ASP A 491 -13.43 13.67 16.45
CA ASP A 491 -14.75 13.37 16.99
C ASP A 491 -14.95 11.90 17.42
N ILE A 492 -14.08 11.00 16.96
CA ILE A 492 -14.27 9.55 17.17
C ILE A 492 -13.32 8.93 18.20
N GLY A 493 -12.34 9.65 18.75
CA GLY A 493 -11.29 9.05 19.61
C GLY A 493 -10.19 8.37 18.80
N CYS A 494 -9.28 7.60 19.40
CA CYS A 494 -8.16 6.95 18.71
C CYS A 494 -8.56 5.64 18.03
N TYR A 495 -8.95 5.73 16.77
CA TYR A 495 -9.28 4.60 15.89
C TYR A 495 -8.53 4.68 14.57
N ALA A 496 -8.42 3.54 13.88
CA ALA A 496 -7.78 3.51 12.57
C ALA A 496 -8.60 4.24 11.48
N HIS A 497 -9.93 4.34 11.62
CA HIS A 497 -10.85 5.04 10.71
C HIS A 497 -12.27 5.15 11.26
#